data_AF-A0A9D2CK29-F1
#
_entry.id   AF-A0A9D2CK29-F1
#
_cell.length_a   1.000
_cell.length_b   1.000
_cell.length_c   1.000
_cell.angle_alpha   90.00
_cell.angle_beta   90.00
_cell.angle_gamma   90.00
#
_symmetry.space_group_name_H-M   'P 1'
#
loop_
_entity.id
_entity.type
_entity.pdbx_description
1 polymer ?
#
loop_
_entity_poly.entity_id
_entity_poly.type
_entity_poly.pdbx_seq_one_letter_code
_entity_poly.pdbx_strand_id
1 'polypeptide(L)'
;MRRFWQYQPIILAVWPYLILISLSLPDADAFSRFLTLYTLLTVPVYLCSLRRAGQLRRAGDTAALTKTALWVKLAHIPFYLGIFLLGGVLILVMAVPIFTIVSPLLVMLMAFCDYLLLLTTSWYAVSAVRLLWSRGRISLFGALCCTLCLCCFVLDFFAAWYLRRTVRSCPE
;
A
#
# COMPACT_ATOMS: atom_id res chain seq x y z
N MET A 1 25.00 -2.09 0.92
CA MET A 1 23.81 -1.35 1.39
C MET A 1 23.00 -0.65 0.30
N ARG A 2 23.59 0.02 -0.71
CA ARG A 2 22.83 0.71 -1.78
C ARG A 2 21.89 -0.20 -2.60
N ARG A 3 22.26 -1.46 -2.84
CA ARG A 3 21.43 -2.43 -3.58
C ARG A 3 20.13 -2.82 -2.86
N PHE A 4 20.16 -2.99 -1.53
CA PHE A 4 18.95 -3.31 -0.75
C PHE A 4 17.86 -2.23 -0.94
N TRP A 5 18.30 -0.97 -0.88
CA TRP A 5 17.42 0.17 -1.11
C TRP A 5 16.87 0.26 -2.51
N GLN A 6 17.35 -0.48 -3.51
CA GLN A 6 16.75 -0.54 -4.85
C GLN A 6 15.61 -1.56 -4.93
N TYR A 7 15.73 -2.68 -4.23
CA TYR A 7 14.75 -3.78 -4.24
C TYR A 7 13.55 -3.58 -3.32
N GLN A 8 13.63 -2.68 -2.33
CA GLN A 8 12.53 -2.38 -1.40
C GLN A 8 11.09 -2.26 -1.97
N PRO A 9 10.79 -1.65 -3.14
CA PRO A 9 9.45 -1.47 -3.64
C PRO A 9 8.96 -2.73 -4.34
N ILE A 10 9.88 -3.57 -4.83
CA ILE A 10 9.60 -4.91 -5.34
C ILE A 10 9.22 -5.80 -4.15
N ILE A 11 9.99 -5.72 -3.06
CA ILE A 11 9.66 -6.41 -1.80
C ILE A 11 8.27 -5.98 -1.34
N LEU A 12 8.00 -4.67 -1.26
CA LEU A 12 6.68 -4.15 -0.87
C LEU A 12 5.54 -4.55 -1.83
N ALA A 13 5.81 -4.58 -3.14
CA ALA A 13 4.82 -4.98 -4.14
C ALA A 13 4.43 -6.46 -4.01
N VAL A 14 5.42 -7.34 -3.78
CA VAL A 14 5.22 -8.78 -3.65
C VAL A 14 4.75 -9.19 -2.26
N TRP A 15 5.10 -8.42 -1.22
CA TRP A 15 4.83 -8.74 0.19
C TRP A 15 3.41 -9.26 0.48
N PRO A 16 2.33 -8.55 0.10
CA PRO A 16 0.98 -9.01 0.41
C PRO A 16 0.63 -10.36 -0.23
N TYR A 17 1.23 -10.70 -1.38
CA TYR A 17 0.99 -11.97 -2.05
C TYR A 17 1.65 -13.15 -1.34
N LEU A 18 2.68 -12.92 -0.51
CA LEU A 18 3.32 -13.99 0.25
C LEU A 18 2.35 -14.64 1.24
N ILE A 19 1.30 -13.94 1.67
CA ILE A 19 0.28 -14.53 2.52
C ILE A 19 -0.42 -15.72 1.86
N LEU A 20 -0.46 -15.78 0.53
CA LEU A 20 -1.07 -16.89 -0.21
C LEU A 20 -0.31 -18.21 -0.02
N ILE A 21 0.97 -18.16 0.33
CA ILE A 21 1.76 -19.35 0.67
C ILE A 21 1.16 -20.06 1.90
N SER A 22 0.55 -19.30 2.82
CA SER A 22 -0.11 -19.88 3.99
C SER A 22 -1.26 -20.83 3.63
N LEU A 23 -1.90 -20.65 2.47
CA LEU A 23 -2.97 -21.52 1.99
C LEU A 23 -2.48 -22.89 1.54
N SER A 24 -1.17 -23.05 1.32
CA SER A 24 -0.56 -24.31 0.87
C SER A 24 0.06 -25.10 2.03
N LEU A 25 -0.02 -24.60 3.27
CA LEU A 25 0.55 -25.28 4.45
C LEU A 25 -0.43 -26.32 4.99
N PRO A 26 -0.03 -27.60 5.11
CA PRO A 26 -0.93 -28.67 5.54
C PRO A 26 -1.19 -28.67 7.06
N ASP A 27 -0.23 -28.17 7.85
CA ASP A 27 -0.27 -28.25 9.31
C ASP A 27 -0.68 -26.92 9.95
N ALA A 28 -1.56 -26.98 10.96
CA ALA A 28 -1.98 -25.81 11.73
C ALA A 28 -0.82 -25.11 12.46
N ASP A 29 0.17 -25.88 12.94
CA ASP A 29 1.37 -25.35 13.59
C ASP A 29 2.30 -24.64 12.61
N ALA A 30 2.39 -25.14 11.37
CA ALA A 30 3.17 -24.51 10.32
C ALA A 30 2.50 -23.20 9.87
N PHE A 31 1.17 -23.23 9.73
CA PHE A 31 0.36 -22.05 9.43
C PHE A 31 0.52 -20.95 10.47
N SER A 32 0.39 -21.29 11.76
CA SER A 32 0.54 -20.34 12.87
C SER A 32 1.94 -19.73 12.93
N ARG A 33 2.99 -20.55 12.80
CA ARG A 33 4.39 -20.07 12.74
C ARG A 33 4.64 -19.16 11.55
N PHE A 34 4.13 -19.51 10.37
CA PHE A 34 4.26 -18.70 9.17
C PHE A 34 3.56 -17.34 9.34
N LEU A 35 2.30 -17.32 9.82
CA LEU A 35 1.58 -16.07 10.05
C LEU A 35 2.26 -15.18 11.07
N THR A 36 2.80 -15.77 12.14
CA THR A 36 3.56 -15.03 13.18
C THR A 36 4.82 -14.39 12.60
N LEU A 37 5.59 -15.14 11.80
CA LEU A 37 6.77 -14.61 11.13
C LEU A 37 6.41 -13.55 10.08
N TYR A 38 5.36 -13.77 9.30
CA TYR A 38 4.88 -12.83 8.30
C TYR A 38 4.44 -11.50 8.93
N THR A 39 3.65 -11.53 10.00
CA THR A 39 3.24 -10.32 10.72
C THR A 39 4.43 -9.61 11.36
N LEU A 40 5.34 -10.34 12.00
CA LEU A 40 6.54 -9.76 12.59
C LEU A 40 7.45 -9.09 11.55
N LEU A 41 7.58 -9.68 10.36
CA LEU A 41 8.37 -9.12 9.25
C LEU A 41 7.64 -8.01 8.47
N THR A 42 6.31 -7.92 8.56
CA THR A 42 5.55 -6.84 7.91
C THR A 42 5.94 -5.47 8.47
N VAL A 43 6.16 -5.38 9.79
CA VAL A 43 6.58 -4.15 10.46
C VAL A 43 7.91 -3.59 9.88
N PRO A 44 9.03 -4.34 9.84
CA PRO A 44 10.27 -3.83 9.26
C PRO A 44 10.14 -3.53 7.76
N VAL A 45 9.35 -4.30 6.98
CA VAL A 45 9.11 -4.01 5.56
C VAL A 45 8.44 -2.65 5.38
N TYR A 46 7.44 -2.34 6.20
CA TYR A 46 6.76 -1.04 6.15
C TYR A 46 7.71 0.08 6.58
N LEU A 47 8.45 -0.09 7.68
CA LEU A 47 9.43 0.89 8.15
C LEU A 47 10.53 1.18 7.10
N CYS A 48 11.05 0.15 6.44
CA CYS A 48 12.01 0.32 5.34
C CYS A 48 11.40 1.08 4.16
N SER A 49 10.14 0.86 3.86
CA SER A 49 9.44 1.57 2.78
C SER A 49 9.28 3.06 3.10
N LEU A 50 8.90 3.39 4.34
CA LEU A 50 8.83 4.77 4.85
C LEU A 50 10.19 5.47 4.80
N ARG A 51 11.25 4.77 5.25
CA ARG A 51 12.63 5.29 5.22
C ARG A 51 13.09 5.56 3.80
N ARG A 52 12.81 4.66 2.84
CA ARG A 52 13.19 4.84 1.43
C ARG A 52 12.49 6.04 0.82
N ALA A 53 11.18 6.20 1.04
CA ALA A 53 10.45 7.38 0.56
C ALA A 53 11.07 8.67 1.12
N GLY A 54 11.45 8.67 2.40
CA GLY A 54 12.17 9.78 3.02
C GLY A 54 13.55 10.04 2.42
N GLN A 55 14.31 9.01 2.05
CA GLN A 55 15.59 9.17 1.35
C GLN A 55 15.41 9.78 -0.04
N LEU A 56 14.47 9.27 -0.83
CA LEU A 56 14.17 9.81 -2.17
C LEU A 56 13.68 11.27 -2.09
N ARG A 57 12.87 11.60 -1.07
CA ARG A 57 12.45 12.98 -0.81
C ARG A 57 13.62 13.90 -0.51
N ARG A 58 14.56 13.47 0.33
CA ARG A 58 15.78 14.26 0.65
C ARG A 58 16.71 14.41 -0.55
N ALA A 59 16.75 13.41 -1.43
CA ALA A 59 17.51 13.47 -2.68
C ALA A 59 16.85 14.36 -3.76
N GLY A 60 15.63 14.84 -3.53
CA GLY A 60 14.91 15.68 -4.49
C GLY A 60 14.32 14.92 -5.70
N ASP A 61 14.36 13.59 -5.71
CA ASP A 61 13.97 12.78 -6.86
C ASP A 61 12.45 12.56 -6.91
N THR A 62 11.74 13.59 -7.39
CA THR A 62 10.27 13.58 -7.57
C THR A 62 9.82 12.50 -8.57
N ALA A 63 10.62 12.23 -9.60
CA ALA A 63 10.33 11.26 -10.63
C ALA A 63 10.36 9.82 -10.09
N ALA A 64 11.37 9.46 -9.31
CA ALA A 64 11.44 8.15 -8.68
C ALA A 64 10.32 7.94 -7.65
N LEU A 65 9.96 8.97 -6.87
CA LEU A 65 8.86 8.88 -5.91
C LEU A 65 7.52 8.58 -6.59
N THR A 66 7.14 9.39 -7.59
CA THR A 66 5.87 9.23 -8.31
C THR A 66 5.83 7.96 -9.16
N LYS A 67 6.96 7.57 -9.77
CA LYS A 67 7.08 6.28 -10.48
C LYS A 67 6.88 5.10 -9.55
N THR A 68 7.54 5.10 -8.40
CA THR A 68 7.46 4.01 -7.41
C THR A 68 6.06 3.92 -6.82
N ALA A 69 5.46 5.06 -6.45
CA ALA A 69 4.10 5.10 -5.91
C ALA A 69 3.08 4.48 -6.87
N LEU A 70 3.10 4.87 -8.15
CA LEU A 70 2.17 4.34 -9.14
C LEU A 70 2.39 2.85 -9.41
N TRP A 71 3.66 2.42 -9.51
CA TRP A 71 3.98 1.03 -9.83
C TRP A 71 3.58 0.07 -8.70
N VAL A 72 3.86 0.44 -7.44
CA VAL A 72 3.46 -0.35 -6.28
C VAL A 72 1.94 -0.43 -6.16
N LYS A 73 1.23 0.70 -6.32
CA LYS A 73 -0.24 0.71 -6.31
C LYS A 73 -0.83 -0.18 -7.41
N LEU A 74 -0.31 -0.09 -8.63
CA LEU A 74 -0.73 -0.94 -9.74
C LEU A 74 -0.53 -2.43 -9.43
N ALA A 75 0.59 -2.78 -8.80
CA ALA A 75 0.88 -4.14 -8.38
C ALA A 75 -0.05 -4.64 -7.28
N HIS A 76 -0.67 -3.77 -6.48
CA HIS A 76 -1.60 -4.15 -5.41
C HIS A 76 -3.07 -4.19 -5.85
N ILE A 77 -3.44 -3.66 -7.02
CA ILE A 77 -4.82 -3.71 -7.53
C ILE A 77 -5.40 -5.14 -7.53
N PRO A 78 -4.71 -6.18 -8.02
CA PRO A 78 -5.25 -7.54 -8.01
C PRO A 78 -5.46 -8.07 -6.58
N PHE A 79 -4.55 -7.77 -5.67
CA PHE A 79 -4.66 -8.15 -4.27
C PHE A 79 -5.88 -7.52 -3.59
N TYR A 80 -6.03 -6.21 -3.76
CA TYR A 80 -7.18 -5.44 -3.28
C TYR A 80 -8.51 -5.94 -3.83
N LEU A 81 -8.56 -6.28 -5.13
CA LEU A 81 -9.74 -6.88 -5.74
C LEU A 81 -10.05 -8.26 -5.15
N GLY A 82 -9.02 -9.09 -4.91
CA GLY A 82 -9.17 -10.39 -4.27
C GLY A 82 -9.73 -10.31 -2.85
N ILE A 83 -9.22 -9.37 -2.03
CA ILE A 83 -9.74 -9.13 -0.68
C ILE A 83 -11.17 -8.61 -0.70
N PHE A 84 -11.50 -7.70 -1.63
CA PHE A 84 -12.86 -7.21 -1.81
C PHE A 84 -13.85 -8.34 -2.16
N LEU A 85 -13.49 -9.20 -3.11
CA LEU A 85 -14.31 -10.36 -3.50
C LEU A 85 -14.46 -11.35 -2.33
N LEU A 86 -13.38 -11.65 -1.62
CA LEU A 86 -13.42 -12.51 -0.43
C LEU A 86 -14.31 -11.92 0.66
N GLY A 87 -14.25 -10.60 0.89
CA GLY A 87 -15.16 -9.91 1.80
C GLY A 87 -16.63 -10.03 1.37
N GLY A 88 -16.92 -9.91 0.07
CA GLY A 88 -18.25 -10.16 -0.48
C GLY A 88 -18.76 -11.57 -0.22
N VAL A 89 -17.90 -12.59 -0.38
CA VAL A 89 -18.24 -13.99 -0.06
C VAL A 89 -18.51 -14.16 1.44
N LEU A 90 -17.67 -13.58 2.31
CA LEU A 90 -17.87 -13.64 3.76
C LEU A 90 -19.21 -13.04 4.19
N ILE A 91 -19.64 -11.96 3.54
CA ILE A 91 -20.96 -11.34 3.77
C ILE A 91 -22.08 -12.28 3.30
N LEU A 92 -21.95 -12.91 2.13
CA LEU A 92 -22.98 -13.82 1.60
C LEU A 92 -23.20 -15.03 2.52
N VAL A 93 -22.15 -15.55 3.14
CA VAL A 93 -22.20 -16.71 4.06
C VAL A 93 -22.81 -16.35 5.42
N MET A 94 -23.06 -15.06 5.71
CA MET A 94 -23.74 -14.62 6.95
C MET A 94 -25.18 -15.16 7.10
N ALA A 95 -25.76 -15.79 6.07
CA ALA A 95 -27.01 -16.54 6.21
C ALA A 95 -26.94 -17.66 7.27
N VAL A 96 -25.73 -18.13 7.61
CA VAL A 96 -25.49 -19.15 8.63
C VAL A 96 -25.20 -18.49 9.99
N PRO A 97 -25.87 -18.90 11.10
CA PRO A 97 -25.82 -18.19 12.39
C PRO A 97 -24.42 -17.89 12.93
N ILE A 98 -23.47 -18.82 12.83
CA ILE A 98 -22.11 -18.61 13.36
C ILE A 98 -21.33 -17.54 12.58
N PHE A 99 -21.61 -17.38 11.29
CA PHE A 99 -20.92 -16.42 10.43
C PHE A 99 -21.45 -15.00 10.59
N THR A 100 -22.63 -14.81 11.19
CA THR A 100 -23.16 -13.47 11.49
C THR A 100 -22.25 -12.63 12.39
N ILE A 101 -21.49 -13.29 13.28
CA ILE A 101 -20.51 -12.64 14.17
C ILE A 101 -19.09 -12.74 13.60
N VAL A 102 -18.71 -13.91 13.08
CA VAL A 102 -17.32 -14.15 12.63
C VAL A 102 -16.99 -13.40 11.33
N SER A 103 -17.89 -13.37 10.35
CA SER A 103 -17.64 -12.72 9.06
C SER A 103 -17.38 -11.20 9.19
N PRO A 104 -18.19 -10.40 9.91
CA PRO A 104 -17.91 -8.97 10.08
C PRO A 104 -16.56 -8.70 10.74
N LEU A 105 -16.15 -9.51 11.73
CA LEU A 105 -14.84 -9.37 12.38
C LEU A 105 -13.70 -9.63 11.39
N LEU A 106 -13.81 -10.68 10.56
CA LEU A 106 -12.82 -10.98 9.52
C LEU A 106 -12.76 -9.89 8.46
N VAL A 107 -13.91 -9.41 7.98
CA VAL A 107 -14.00 -8.31 7.00
C VAL A 107 -13.37 -7.03 7.55
N MET A 108 -13.65 -6.69 8.81
CA MET A 108 -13.06 -5.53 9.48
C MET A 108 -11.53 -5.66 9.60
N LEU A 109 -11.04 -6.84 9.98
CA LEU A 109 -9.60 -7.10 10.07
C LEU A 109 -8.92 -6.99 8.70
N MET A 110 -9.52 -7.55 7.66
CA MET A 110 -9.03 -7.47 6.28
C MET A 110 -8.99 -6.01 5.81
N ALA A 111 -10.07 -5.25 6.00
CA ALA A 111 -10.14 -3.84 5.65
C ALA A 111 -9.09 -3.00 6.40
N PHE A 112 -8.85 -3.30 7.69
CA PHE A 112 -7.80 -2.65 8.47
C PHE A 112 -6.41 -2.92 7.91
N CYS A 113 -6.08 -4.17 7.59
CA CYS A 113 -4.81 -4.55 6.98
C CYS A 113 -4.61 -3.88 5.60
N ASP A 114 -5.65 -3.84 4.77
CA ASP A 114 -5.63 -3.17 3.47
C ASP A 114 -5.40 -1.68 3.59
N TYR A 115 -6.00 -1.04 4.59
CA TYR A 115 -5.79 0.36 4.85
C TYR A 115 -4.34 0.66 5.30
N LEU A 116 -3.73 -0.21 6.12
CA LEU A 116 -2.32 -0.08 6.48
C LEU A 116 -1.40 -0.23 5.26
N LEU A 117 -1.70 -1.17 4.36
CA LEU A 117 -0.97 -1.33 3.10
C LEU A 117 -1.15 -0.09 2.21
N LEU A 118 -2.38 0.42 2.09
CA LEU A 118 -2.71 1.63 1.34
C LEU A 118 -1.89 2.83 1.84
N LEU A 119 -1.89 3.08 3.15
CA LEU A 119 -1.13 4.17 3.77
C LEU A 119 0.38 4.04 3.50
N THR A 120 0.91 2.84 3.62
CA THR A 120 2.34 2.56 3.41
C THR A 120 2.75 2.83 1.96
N THR A 121 1.92 2.44 1.00
CA THR A 121 2.19 2.67 -0.44
C THR A 121 1.95 4.14 -0.83
N SER A 122 0.93 4.78 -0.27
CA SER A 122 0.63 6.20 -0.46
C SER A 122 1.72 7.12 0.09
N TRP A 123 2.53 6.66 1.05
CA TRP A 123 3.62 7.46 1.61
C TRP A 123 4.65 7.93 0.57
N TYR A 124 4.89 7.15 -0.49
CA TYR A 124 5.72 7.57 -1.62
C TYR A 124 5.12 8.77 -2.37
N ALA A 125 3.81 8.73 -2.63
CA ALA A 125 3.09 9.82 -3.30
C ALA A 125 2.97 11.05 -2.39
N VAL A 126 2.68 10.88 -1.10
CA VAL A 126 2.66 12.00 -0.12
C VAL A 126 4.03 12.66 -0.01
N SER A 127 5.11 11.87 -0.05
CA SER A 127 6.47 12.41 -0.07
C SER A 127 6.75 13.24 -1.33
N ALA A 128 6.20 12.86 -2.49
CA ALA A 128 6.28 13.64 -3.73
C ALA A 128 5.45 14.93 -3.64
N VAL A 129 4.23 14.87 -3.09
CA VAL A 129 3.38 16.06 -2.85
C VAL A 129 4.11 17.07 -1.99
N ARG A 130 4.71 16.64 -0.87
CA ARG A 130 5.47 17.53 0.02
C ARG A 130 6.64 18.20 -0.69
N LEU A 131 7.36 17.46 -1.55
CA LEU A 131 8.48 17.99 -2.31
C LEU A 131 8.03 19.02 -3.35
N LEU A 132 6.96 18.72 -4.10
CA LEU A 132 6.35 19.64 -5.07
C LEU A 132 5.83 20.92 -4.39
N TRP A 133 5.21 20.79 -3.22
CA TRP A 133 4.74 21.93 -2.44
C TRP A 133 5.90 22.80 -1.94
N SER A 134 6.96 22.18 -1.40
CA SER A 134 8.15 22.90 -0.94
C SER A 134 8.89 23.65 -2.05
N ARG A 135 8.70 23.23 -3.31
CA ARG A 135 9.24 23.87 -4.52
C ARG A 135 8.28 24.87 -5.17
N GLY A 136 7.15 25.17 -4.54
CA GLY A 136 6.14 26.10 -5.05
C GLY A 136 5.44 25.64 -6.33
N ARG A 137 5.54 24.34 -6.70
CA ARG A 137 4.94 23.79 -7.94
C ARG A 137 3.46 23.45 -7.79
N ILE A 138 2.97 23.34 -6.56
CA ILE A 138 1.56 23.11 -6.24
C ILE A 138 1.14 24.03 -5.09
N SER A 139 -0.10 24.48 -5.11
CA SER A 139 -0.68 25.28 -4.02
C SER A 139 -0.88 24.43 -2.76
N LEU A 140 -0.97 25.07 -1.59
CA LEU A 140 -1.29 24.40 -0.33
C LEU A 140 -2.62 23.63 -0.43
N PHE A 141 -3.64 24.26 -1.03
CA PHE A 141 -4.94 23.62 -1.25
C PHE A 141 -4.81 22.39 -2.15
N GLY A 142 -4.06 22.48 -3.24
CA GLY A 142 -3.79 21.33 -4.12
C GLY A 142 -3.04 20.20 -3.41
N ALA A 143 -2.07 20.53 -2.56
CA ALA A 143 -1.33 19.55 -1.76
C ALA A 143 -2.23 18.83 -0.73
N LEU A 144 -3.10 19.57 -0.04
CA LEU A 144 -4.08 19.00 0.89
C LEU A 144 -5.06 18.09 0.16
N CYS A 145 -5.65 18.56 -0.94
CA CYS A 145 -6.61 17.78 -1.73
C CYS A 145 -5.97 16.50 -2.29
N CYS A 146 -4.74 16.57 -2.82
CA CYS A 146 -4.00 15.39 -3.26
C CYS A 146 -3.71 14.42 -2.11
N THR A 147 -3.32 14.93 -0.94
CA THR A 147 -3.03 14.08 0.23
C THR A 147 -4.29 13.38 0.72
N LEU A 148 -5.43 14.08 0.76
CA LEU A 148 -6.73 13.49 1.09
C LEU A 148 -7.12 12.40 0.09
N CYS A 149 -6.98 12.68 -1.21
CA CYS A 149 -7.26 11.68 -2.25
C CYS A 149 -6.37 10.43 -2.12
N LEU A 150 -5.12 10.60 -1.69
CA LEU A 150 -4.19 9.48 -1.44
C LEU A 150 -4.56 8.61 -0.21
N CYS A 151 -5.41 9.11 0.68
CA CYS A 151 -5.99 8.33 1.77
C CYS A 151 -7.28 7.60 1.37
N CYS A 152 -7.91 8.00 0.26
CA CYS A 152 -9.15 7.41 -0.22
C CYS A 152 -8.84 6.26 -1.20
N PHE A 153 -9.26 5.04 -0.86
CA PHE A 153 -8.95 3.82 -1.61
C PHE A 153 -9.28 3.85 -3.12
N VAL A 154 -10.33 4.57 -3.54
CA VAL A 154 -10.68 4.67 -4.97
C VAL A 154 -9.89 5.78 -5.66
N LEU A 155 -9.58 6.85 -4.93
CA LEU A 155 -8.97 8.06 -5.48
C LEU A 155 -7.44 8.01 -5.43
N ASP A 156 -6.87 7.08 -4.67
CA ASP A 156 -5.43 6.98 -4.43
C ASP A 156 -4.63 6.74 -5.73
N PHE A 157 -5.14 5.88 -6.61
CA PHE A 157 -4.53 5.55 -7.89
C PHE A 157 -4.60 6.75 -8.83
N PHE A 158 -5.77 7.40 -8.91
CA PHE A 158 -5.95 8.59 -9.73
C PHE A 158 -5.07 9.75 -9.24
N ALA A 159 -4.96 9.94 -7.92
CA ALA A 159 -4.09 10.95 -7.34
C ALA A 159 -2.61 10.67 -7.64
N ALA A 160 -2.16 9.41 -7.49
CA ALA A 160 -0.79 9.03 -7.82
C ALA A 160 -0.49 9.17 -9.33
N TRP A 161 -1.46 8.84 -10.19
CA TRP A 161 -1.35 9.01 -11.63
C TRP A 161 -1.31 10.48 -12.05
N TYR A 162 -2.17 11.31 -11.46
CA TYR A 162 -2.17 12.76 -11.65
C TYR A 162 -0.82 13.36 -11.25
N LEU A 163 -0.31 13.04 -10.05
CA LEU A 163 1.00 13.46 -9.57
C LEU A 163 2.12 13.10 -10.55
N ARG A 164 2.11 11.89 -11.10
CA ARG A 164 3.11 11.47 -12.08
C ARG A 164 2.99 12.23 -13.40
N ARG A 165 1.78 12.57 -13.84
CA ARG A 165 1.60 13.45 -15.01
C ARG A 165 2.12 14.85 -14.74
N THR A 166 1.82 15.44 -13.59
CA THR A 166 2.30 16.79 -13.23
C THR A 166 3.82 16.86 -13.21
N VAL A 167 4.51 15.85 -12.65
CA VAL A 167 5.98 15.78 -12.68
C VAL A 167 6.52 15.64 -14.12
N ARG A 168 5.84 14.88 -14.99
CA ARG A 168 6.26 14.72 -16.39
C ARG A 168 6.06 15.97 -17.25
N SER A 169 4.98 16.71 -17.02
CA SER A 169 4.69 17.96 -17.74
C SER A 169 5.60 19.12 -17.30
N CYS A 170 6.21 18.99 -16.13
CA CYS A 170 7.06 20.01 -15.52
C CYS A 170 8.38 19.39 -15.05
N PRO A 171 9.23 18.88 -15.97
CA PRO A 171 10.53 18.30 -15.63
C PRO A 171 11.39 19.34 -14.88
N GLU A 172 12.21 18.84 -13.96
CA GLU A 172 13.22 19.62 -13.23
C GLU A 172 14.31 20.15 -14.16
#